data_AF-A0A3N1TXW0-F1
#
_entry.id   AF-A0A3N1TXW0-F1
#
_cell.length_a   1.000
_cell.length_b   1.000
_cell.length_c   1.000
_cell.angle_alpha   90.00
_cell.angle_beta   90.00
_cell.angle_gamma   90.00
#
_symmetry.space_group_name_H-M   'P 1'
#
loop_
_entity.id
_entity.type
_entity.pdbx_description
1 polymer ?
#
loop_
_entity_poly.entity_id
_entity_poly.type
_entity_poly.pdbx_seq_one_letter_code
_entity_poly.pdbx_strand_id
1 'polypeptide(L)'
;MSPLRWTTKSTRKLAAELTRQGHRVSADTVAGHAEKAIPYGIYDMAANTGWVTIGTDHDTAAFAVASIRRWWQARGRHDYSGAGRLLITADGGGSNGYRTRGWKTHLADLAAETGLEITVCHLPPGTSKWNKIEHRLFSHITMNWRGRPLTSHEVMIQTIAATTSRTGLTVQAERDSGEYPTGIRISDDEIAALPITRHRFHGDWNYTLHPQPVDAAATGSTPDEALADRPTHLTRYALQDPELTGMTRRQLSDISDALTPEMEIQREQVLRARRGHERLVAPGAGAKAKLTSADRVLATVLHLRKLAPMHLLGQLFNTTAMTISRAARDVRPLLEAHGVHPTASTARFHTPEDIVSFLDTDETKIKSACLFPASP
;
A
#
# COMPACT_ATOMS: atom_id res chain seq x y z
N MET A 1 -34.80 12.14 22.33
CA MET A 1 -34.12 11.16 21.45
C MET A 1 -33.24 11.95 20.50
N SER A 2 -31.91 11.79 20.58
CA SER A 2 -30.98 12.43 19.65
C SER A 2 -30.89 11.57 18.39
N PRO A 3 -31.08 12.12 17.17
CA PRO A 3 -30.91 11.35 15.95
C PRO A 3 -29.46 10.90 15.78
N LEU A 4 -29.24 9.68 15.28
CA LEU A 4 -27.90 9.25 14.90
C LEU A 4 -27.37 10.10 13.76
N ARG A 5 -26.07 10.37 13.77
CA ARG A 5 -25.37 10.99 12.65
C ARG A 5 -25.17 9.98 11.50
N TRP A 6 -26.27 9.49 10.94
CA TRP A 6 -26.34 8.96 9.57
C TRP A 6 -27.11 9.96 8.72
N THR A 7 -26.49 11.11 8.50
CA THR A 7 -27.11 12.18 7.73
C THR A 7 -26.20 12.51 6.56
N THR A 8 -26.71 12.45 5.34
CA THR A 8 -26.06 12.99 4.12
C THR A 8 -25.85 14.52 4.18
N LYS A 9 -26.31 15.17 5.25
CA LYS A 9 -26.12 16.59 5.54
C LYS A 9 -24.95 16.76 6.51
N SER A 10 -24.05 17.70 6.19
CA SER A 10 -22.97 18.07 7.10
C SER A 10 -23.51 18.63 8.42
N THR A 11 -22.71 18.55 9.49
CA THR A 11 -23.04 19.16 10.80
C THR A 11 -23.39 20.64 10.67
N ARG A 12 -22.80 21.35 9.71
CA ARG A 12 -23.13 22.74 9.36
C ARG A 12 -24.56 22.88 8.82
N LYS A 13 -24.99 21.99 7.92
CA LYS A 13 -26.36 22.00 7.38
C LYS A 13 -27.39 21.65 8.45
N LEU A 14 -27.07 20.71 9.33
CA LEU A 14 -27.91 20.37 10.49
C LEU A 14 -28.03 21.53 11.47
N ALA A 15 -26.91 22.17 11.83
CA ALA A 15 -26.90 23.32 12.72
C ALA A 15 -27.69 24.50 12.13
N ALA A 16 -27.56 24.76 10.82
CA ALA A 16 -28.33 25.79 10.13
C ALA A 16 -29.85 25.51 10.18
N GLU A 17 -30.27 24.27 9.98
CA GLU A 17 -31.68 23.88 10.04
C GLU A 17 -32.24 23.96 11.46
N LEU A 18 -31.48 23.50 12.46
CA LEU A 18 -31.87 23.62 13.87
C LEU A 18 -31.94 25.09 14.31
N THR A 19 -31.03 25.93 13.82
CA THR A 19 -31.08 27.39 14.01
C THR A 19 -32.33 27.99 13.38
N ARG A 20 -32.72 27.55 12.17
CA ARG A 20 -33.97 27.96 11.51
C ARG A 20 -35.21 27.59 12.31
N GLN A 21 -35.16 26.49 13.06
CA GLN A 21 -36.22 26.03 13.95
C GLN A 21 -36.21 26.71 15.34
N GLY A 22 -35.31 27.67 15.58
CA GLY A 22 -35.23 28.44 16.82
C GLY A 22 -34.26 27.89 17.86
N HIS A 23 -33.53 26.81 17.56
CA HIS A 23 -32.51 26.26 18.46
C HIS A 23 -31.17 26.99 18.29
N ARG A 24 -30.61 27.58 19.35
CA ARG A 24 -29.27 28.18 19.33
C ARG A 24 -28.19 27.10 19.39
N VAL A 25 -27.81 26.53 18.24
CA VAL A 25 -26.82 25.45 18.15
C VAL A 25 -25.78 25.70 17.05
N SER A 26 -24.52 25.35 17.31
CA SER A 26 -23.45 25.40 16.31
C SER A 26 -23.19 24.03 15.69
N ALA A 27 -22.40 23.96 14.62
CA ALA A 27 -21.96 22.70 14.03
C ALA A 27 -21.18 21.83 15.04
N ASP A 28 -20.44 22.46 15.96
CA ASP A 28 -19.68 21.77 17.02
C ASP A 28 -20.60 21.25 18.11
N THR A 29 -21.62 22.02 18.50
CA THR A 29 -22.68 21.56 19.40
C THR A 29 -23.42 20.35 18.81
N VAL A 30 -23.78 20.41 17.52
CA VAL A 30 -24.40 19.28 16.83
C VAL A 30 -23.46 18.08 16.77
N ALA A 31 -22.17 18.30 16.51
CA ALA A 31 -21.18 17.22 16.50
C ALA A 31 -20.95 16.59 17.88
N GLY A 32 -21.07 17.38 18.96
CA GLY A 32 -20.89 16.92 20.34
C GLY A 32 -22.12 16.22 20.94
N HIS A 33 -23.33 16.52 20.45
CA HIS A 33 -24.57 15.92 20.96
C HIS A 33 -25.16 14.82 20.07
N ALA A 34 -24.74 14.71 18.81
CA ALA A 34 -25.18 13.63 17.94
C ALA A 34 -24.37 12.36 18.22
N GLU A 35 -25.07 11.27 18.54
CA GLU A 35 -24.46 9.95 18.64
C GLU A 35 -23.83 9.55 17.29
N LYS A 36 -22.56 9.17 17.33
CA LYS A 36 -21.81 8.73 16.14
C LYS A 36 -22.22 7.29 15.77
N ALA A 37 -22.39 7.08 14.48
CA ALA A 37 -22.67 5.80 13.88
C ALA A 37 -21.83 5.68 12.61
N ILE A 38 -20.83 4.80 12.63
CA ILE A 38 -19.85 4.65 11.55
C ILE A 38 -20.01 3.26 10.94
N PRO A 39 -20.69 3.13 9.80
CA PRO A 39 -20.77 1.87 9.07
C PRO A 39 -19.45 1.46 8.43
N TYR A 40 -19.09 0.20 8.61
CA TYR A 40 -18.06 -0.45 7.81
C TYR A 40 -18.62 -1.70 7.14
N GLY A 41 -18.56 -1.76 5.82
CA GLY A 41 -19.22 -2.78 5.01
C GLY A 41 -18.27 -3.82 4.43
N ILE A 42 -18.72 -5.07 4.47
CA ILE A 42 -18.05 -6.21 3.87
C ILE A 42 -19.06 -6.87 2.96
N TYR A 43 -18.71 -7.06 1.68
CA TYR A 43 -19.56 -7.75 0.74
C TYR A 43 -18.83 -8.96 0.17
N ASP A 44 -19.28 -10.12 0.61
CA ASP A 44 -18.83 -11.39 0.08
C ASP A 44 -19.53 -11.64 -1.25
N MET A 45 -18.76 -11.52 -2.33
CA MET A 45 -19.28 -11.74 -3.68
C MET A 45 -19.60 -13.21 -3.98
N ALA A 46 -18.92 -14.16 -3.32
CA ALA A 46 -19.11 -15.58 -3.57
C ALA A 46 -20.38 -16.08 -2.90
N ALA A 47 -20.59 -15.70 -1.64
CA ALA A 47 -21.81 -16.04 -0.90
C ALA A 47 -22.98 -15.09 -1.20
N ASN A 48 -22.73 -13.95 -1.87
CA ASN A 48 -23.67 -12.86 -2.04
C ASN A 48 -24.26 -12.39 -0.69
N THR A 49 -23.40 -12.20 0.31
CA THR A 49 -23.79 -11.78 1.65
C THR A 49 -23.12 -10.46 2.03
N GLY A 50 -23.85 -9.64 2.79
CA GLY A 50 -23.34 -8.41 3.37
C GLY A 50 -23.10 -8.56 4.86
N TRP A 51 -22.06 -7.92 5.36
CA TRP A 51 -21.81 -7.72 6.78
C TRP A 51 -21.51 -6.25 7.04
N VAL A 52 -22.19 -5.64 7.99
CA VAL A 52 -21.99 -4.22 8.33
C VAL A 52 -21.73 -4.07 9.82
N THR A 53 -20.55 -3.56 10.14
CA THR A 53 -20.20 -3.21 11.53
C THR A 53 -20.51 -1.75 11.76
N ILE A 54 -21.20 -1.44 12.86
CA ILE A 54 -21.56 -0.09 13.26
C ILE A 54 -20.69 0.36 14.43
N GLY A 55 -19.66 1.14 14.13
CA GLY A 55 -18.78 1.73 15.13
C GLY A 55 -19.39 2.97 15.78
N THR A 56 -19.07 3.19 17.05
CA THR A 56 -19.53 4.37 17.82
C THR A 56 -18.41 5.36 18.17
N ASP A 57 -17.16 5.05 17.85
CA ASP A 57 -16.00 5.87 18.20
C ASP A 57 -15.45 6.67 16.99
N HIS A 58 -14.38 6.19 16.34
CA HIS A 58 -13.72 6.84 15.20
C HIS A 58 -13.54 5.90 14.01
N ASP A 59 -13.62 6.47 12.79
CA ASP A 59 -13.30 5.77 11.54
C ASP A 59 -11.78 5.68 11.38
N THR A 60 -11.18 4.64 11.94
CA THR A 60 -9.74 4.38 11.91
C THR A 60 -9.42 3.09 11.18
N ALA A 61 -8.15 2.93 10.78
CA ALA A 61 -7.67 1.66 10.24
C ALA A 61 -7.88 0.49 11.20
N ALA A 62 -7.73 0.71 12.52
CA ALA A 62 -7.99 -0.29 13.54
C ALA A 62 -9.47 -0.74 13.53
N PHE A 63 -10.41 0.21 13.44
CA PHE A 63 -11.83 -0.08 13.33
C PHE A 63 -12.19 -0.84 12.04
N ALA A 64 -11.61 -0.41 10.91
CA ALA A 64 -11.79 -1.07 9.63
C ALA A 64 -11.35 -2.55 9.69
N VAL A 65 -10.15 -2.83 10.21
CA VAL A 65 -9.65 -4.20 10.35
C VAL A 65 -10.42 -4.99 11.41
N ALA A 66 -10.83 -4.36 12.52
CA ALA A 66 -11.67 -5.02 13.51
C ALA A 66 -13.02 -5.47 12.93
N SER A 67 -13.59 -4.69 12.00
CA SER A 67 -14.80 -5.08 11.27
C SER A 67 -14.58 -6.34 10.42
N ILE A 68 -13.40 -6.47 9.80
CA ILE A 68 -13.00 -7.67 9.03
C ILE A 68 -12.82 -8.86 9.97
N ARG A 69 -12.12 -8.65 11.09
CA ARG A 69 -11.93 -9.67 12.13
C ARG A 69 -13.26 -10.22 12.62
N ARG A 70 -14.22 -9.34 12.92
CA ARG A 70 -15.57 -9.72 13.37
C ARG A 70 -16.31 -10.58 12.35
N TRP A 71 -16.34 -10.13 11.09
CA TRP A 71 -16.93 -10.92 10.00
C TRP A 71 -16.25 -12.30 9.84
N TRP A 72 -14.92 -12.35 9.88
CA TRP A 72 -14.18 -13.59 9.77
C TRP A 72 -14.52 -14.56 10.90
N GLN A 73 -14.54 -14.10 12.15
CA GLN A 73 -14.84 -14.93 13.30
C GLN A 73 -16.30 -15.40 13.34
N ALA A 74 -17.23 -14.54 12.95
CA ALA A 74 -18.66 -14.84 12.99
C ALA A 74 -19.11 -15.74 11.81
N ARG A 75 -18.51 -15.56 10.63
CA ARG A 75 -18.97 -16.18 9.38
C ARG A 75 -17.84 -16.75 8.56
N GLY A 76 -16.84 -15.93 8.20
CA GLY A 76 -15.82 -16.28 7.22
C GLY A 76 -15.11 -17.61 7.50
N ARG A 77 -14.66 -17.84 8.74
CA ARG A 77 -13.97 -19.08 9.13
C ARG A 77 -14.84 -20.33 9.08
N HIS A 78 -16.16 -20.16 9.19
CA HIS A 78 -17.13 -21.27 9.17
C HIS A 78 -17.56 -21.57 7.73
N ASP A 79 -17.87 -20.53 6.96
CA ASP A 79 -18.28 -20.62 5.57
C ASP A 79 -17.09 -21.05 4.66
N TYR A 80 -15.85 -20.75 5.06
CA TYR A 80 -14.61 -21.05 4.34
C TYR A 80 -13.54 -21.71 5.22
N SER A 81 -13.87 -22.82 5.88
CA SER A 81 -12.98 -23.52 6.84
C SER A 81 -11.63 -23.98 6.29
N GLY A 82 -11.49 -24.15 4.97
CA GLY A 82 -10.23 -24.51 4.30
C GLY A 82 -9.48 -23.35 3.65
N ALA A 83 -9.93 -22.11 3.83
CA ALA A 83 -9.28 -20.96 3.21
C ALA A 83 -7.98 -20.61 3.94
N GLY A 84 -6.86 -20.62 3.21
CA GLY A 84 -5.58 -20.08 3.66
C GLY A 84 -5.28 -18.67 3.11
N ARG A 85 -6.16 -18.11 2.28
CA ARG A 85 -5.96 -16.84 1.59
C ARG A 85 -7.24 -16.02 1.54
N LEU A 86 -7.13 -14.71 1.76
CA LEU A 86 -8.21 -13.75 1.66
C LEU A 86 -7.79 -12.63 0.70
N LEU A 87 -8.56 -12.38 -0.37
CA LEU A 87 -8.40 -11.14 -1.13
C LEU A 87 -9.36 -10.07 -0.62
N ILE A 88 -8.83 -8.86 -0.50
CA ILE A 88 -9.53 -7.63 -0.17
C ILE A 88 -9.35 -6.63 -1.31
N THR A 89 -10.38 -6.32 -2.07
CA THR A 89 -10.39 -5.11 -2.91
C THR A 89 -10.98 -3.93 -2.16
N ALA A 90 -10.17 -2.92 -1.90
CA ALA A 90 -10.56 -1.74 -1.14
C ALA A 90 -10.54 -0.49 -2.01
N ASP A 91 -11.23 0.57 -1.60
CA ASP A 91 -10.88 1.90 -2.07
C ASP A 91 -9.52 2.28 -1.52
N GLY A 92 -8.87 3.21 -2.21
CA GLY A 92 -7.69 3.87 -1.69
C GLY A 92 -7.98 5.01 -0.70
N GLY A 93 -9.19 5.12 -0.14
CA GLY A 93 -9.64 6.25 0.70
C GLY A 93 -9.71 5.95 2.20
N GLY A 94 -9.84 6.99 3.04
CA GLY A 94 -10.19 6.84 4.46
C GLY A 94 -9.34 5.86 5.30
N SER A 95 -10.02 5.11 6.16
CA SER A 95 -9.44 4.19 7.13
C SER A 95 -8.73 2.98 6.51
N ASN A 96 -9.12 2.56 5.30
CA ASN A 96 -8.50 1.48 4.54
C ASN A 96 -7.62 1.99 3.39
N GLY A 97 -7.19 3.25 3.42
CA GLY A 97 -6.42 3.83 2.32
C GLY A 97 -5.04 3.17 2.13
N TYR A 98 -4.59 3.05 0.88
CA TYR A 98 -3.29 2.43 0.53
C TYR A 98 -2.07 3.13 1.14
N ARG A 99 -2.20 4.42 1.48
CA ARG A 99 -1.15 5.22 2.16
C ARG A 99 -1.20 5.08 3.68
N THR A 100 -2.28 4.54 4.22
CA THR A 100 -2.52 4.46 5.66
C THR A 100 -1.63 3.36 6.24
N ARG A 101 -0.65 3.74 7.05
CA ARG A 101 0.27 2.83 7.74
C ARG A 101 -0.49 1.86 8.65
N GLY A 102 -1.43 2.39 9.43
CA GLY A 102 -2.25 1.58 10.34
C GLY A 102 -3.07 0.51 9.64
N TRP A 103 -3.47 0.74 8.39
CA TRP A 103 -4.21 -0.26 7.62
C TRP A 103 -3.34 -1.50 7.36
N LYS A 104 -2.09 -1.29 6.92
CA LYS A 104 -1.13 -2.37 6.68
C LYS A 104 -0.73 -3.08 7.98
N THR A 105 -0.47 -2.32 9.04
CA THR A 105 -0.08 -2.88 10.34
C THR A 105 -1.19 -3.74 10.94
N HIS A 106 -2.42 -3.23 11.04
CA HIS A 106 -3.51 -4.01 11.62
C HIS A 106 -3.91 -5.21 10.75
N LEU A 107 -3.81 -5.11 9.42
CA LEU A 107 -4.01 -6.28 8.56
C LEU A 107 -2.90 -7.32 8.74
N ALA A 108 -1.66 -6.92 9.05
CA ALA A 108 -0.60 -7.85 9.38
C ALA A 108 -0.91 -8.61 10.68
N ASP A 109 -1.39 -7.89 11.70
CA ASP A 109 -1.87 -8.51 12.95
C ASP A 109 -3.00 -9.50 12.66
N LEU A 110 -3.98 -9.10 11.84
CA LEU A 110 -5.09 -9.98 11.44
C LEU A 110 -4.60 -11.23 10.68
N ALA A 111 -3.64 -11.07 9.78
CA ALA A 111 -3.04 -12.21 9.06
C ALA A 111 -2.40 -13.18 10.05
N ALA A 112 -1.60 -12.68 10.99
CA ALA A 112 -0.95 -13.49 12.02
C ALA A 112 -1.96 -14.20 12.94
N GLU A 113 -3.03 -13.50 13.37
CA GLU A 113 -4.08 -14.06 14.22
C GLU A 113 -4.89 -15.17 13.52
N THR A 114 -5.15 -15.01 12.22
CA THR A 114 -6.05 -15.89 11.46
C THR A 114 -5.33 -17.01 10.71
N GLY A 115 -4.02 -16.88 10.51
CA GLY A 115 -3.24 -17.76 9.63
C GLY A 115 -3.51 -17.52 8.13
N LEU A 116 -4.24 -16.47 7.77
CA LEU A 116 -4.56 -16.15 6.37
C LEU A 116 -3.43 -15.34 5.73
N GLU A 117 -3.09 -15.65 4.48
CA GLU A 117 -2.44 -14.66 3.63
C GLU A 117 -3.48 -13.65 3.13
N ILE A 118 -3.32 -12.39 3.51
CA ILE A 118 -4.26 -11.33 3.18
C ILE A 118 -3.70 -10.51 2.03
N THR A 119 -4.28 -10.70 0.84
CA THR A 119 -3.97 -9.88 -0.31
C THR A 119 -4.91 -8.67 -0.35
N VAL A 120 -4.38 -7.48 -0.61
CA VAL A 120 -5.14 -6.26 -0.80
C VAL A 120 -4.92 -5.74 -2.22
N CYS A 121 -6.00 -5.34 -2.90
CA CYS A 121 -5.94 -4.64 -4.18
C CYS A 121 -6.75 -3.34 -4.10
N HIS A 122 -6.09 -2.19 -4.09
CA HIS A 122 -6.81 -0.92 -4.06
C HIS A 122 -7.32 -0.53 -5.45
N LEU A 123 -8.59 -0.13 -5.52
CA LEU A 123 -9.18 0.48 -6.70
C LEU A 123 -8.61 1.89 -6.91
N PRO A 124 -8.43 2.35 -8.17
CA PRO A 124 -7.95 3.70 -8.42
C PRO A 124 -8.86 4.79 -7.84
N PRO A 125 -8.32 5.95 -7.44
CA PRO A 125 -9.13 7.08 -7.01
C PRO A 125 -10.23 7.43 -8.03
N GLY A 126 -11.43 7.77 -7.56
CA GLY A 126 -12.57 8.14 -8.42
C GLY A 126 -13.28 6.96 -9.09
N THR A 127 -13.00 5.72 -8.68
CA THR A 127 -13.64 4.51 -9.23
C THR A 127 -14.67 3.86 -8.31
N SER A 128 -15.16 4.57 -7.29
CA SER A 128 -16.25 4.07 -6.40
C SER A 128 -17.47 3.60 -7.19
N LYS A 129 -17.77 4.25 -8.33
CA LYS A 129 -18.83 3.83 -9.27
C LYS A 129 -18.63 2.43 -9.88
N TRP A 130 -17.46 1.83 -9.81
CA TRP A 130 -17.18 0.49 -10.33
C TRP A 130 -17.08 -0.55 -9.22
N ASN A 131 -17.14 -0.12 -7.96
CA ASN A 131 -17.06 -1.02 -6.83
C ASN A 131 -18.38 -1.76 -6.65
N LYS A 132 -18.32 -3.10 -6.65
CA LYS A 132 -19.50 -3.95 -6.51
C LYS A 132 -20.23 -3.76 -5.19
N ILE A 133 -19.55 -3.46 -4.08
CA ILE A 133 -20.23 -3.28 -2.78
C ILE A 133 -21.22 -2.10 -2.80
N GLU A 134 -20.90 -1.02 -3.49
CA GLU A 134 -21.78 0.15 -3.63
C GLU A 134 -23.08 -0.26 -4.34
N HIS A 135 -22.94 -1.03 -5.43
CA HIS A 135 -24.07 -1.47 -6.25
C HIS A 135 -24.84 -2.64 -5.67
N ARG A 136 -24.18 -3.52 -4.92
CA ARG A 136 -24.74 -4.81 -4.48
C ARG A 136 -25.12 -4.84 -3.01
N LEU A 137 -24.53 -3.99 -2.17
CA LEU A 137 -24.82 -3.93 -0.74
C LEU A 137 -25.44 -2.57 -0.38
N PHE A 138 -24.70 -1.48 -0.52
CA PHE A 138 -25.13 -0.17 0.01
C PHE A 138 -26.34 0.41 -0.74
N SER A 139 -26.46 0.18 -2.05
CA SER A 139 -27.66 0.54 -2.81
C SER A 139 -28.92 -0.14 -2.24
N HIS A 140 -28.81 -1.43 -1.90
CA HIS A 140 -29.91 -2.22 -1.35
C HIS A 140 -30.25 -1.79 0.07
N ILE A 141 -29.24 -1.52 0.90
CA ILE A 141 -29.44 -0.97 2.25
C ILE A 141 -30.19 0.36 2.16
N THR A 142 -29.72 1.26 1.29
CA THR A 142 -30.36 2.58 1.07
C THR A 142 -31.79 2.44 0.57
N MET A 143 -32.03 1.54 -0.39
CA MET A 143 -33.38 1.23 -0.88
C MET A 143 -34.29 0.61 0.19
N ASN A 144 -33.74 -0.21 1.09
CA ASN A 144 -34.49 -0.83 2.18
C ASN A 144 -34.91 0.21 3.23
N TRP A 145 -34.05 1.20 3.47
CA TRP A 145 -34.31 2.27 4.42
C TRP A 145 -35.47 3.16 4.00
N ARG A 146 -35.68 3.42 2.69
CA ARG A 146 -36.80 4.22 2.15
C ARG A 146 -37.04 5.56 2.88
N GLY A 147 -35.97 6.22 3.32
CA GLY A 147 -36.06 7.49 4.05
C GLY A 147 -36.56 7.37 5.50
N ARG A 148 -36.60 6.16 6.07
CA ARG A 148 -36.86 5.95 7.50
C ARG A 148 -35.79 6.68 8.34
N PRO A 149 -36.20 7.50 9.32
CA PRO A 149 -35.25 8.15 10.22
C PRO A 149 -34.50 7.10 11.05
N LEU A 150 -33.17 7.16 11.06
CA LEU A 150 -32.30 6.30 11.86
C LEU A 150 -32.16 6.91 13.27
N THR A 151 -33.13 6.60 14.14
CA THR A 151 -33.28 7.25 15.46
C THR A 151 -32.41 6.65 16.55
N SER A 152 -31.84 5.46 16.36
CA SER A 152 -30.93 4.79 17.30
C SER A 152 -30.03 3.78 16.59
N HIS A 153 -28.93 3.33 17.23
CA HIS A 153 -28.07 2.28 16.66
C HIS A 153 -28.84 1.00 16.41
N GLU A 154 -29.78 0.67 17.29
CA GLU A 154 -30.64 -0.51 17.15
C GLU A 154 -31.52 -0.41 15.90
N VAL A 155 -32.19 0.74 15.69
CA VAL A 155 -33.00 0.95 14.47
C VAL A 155 -32.12 0.81 13.23
N MET A 156 -30.91 1.37 13.26
CA MET A 156 -29.99 1.27 12.14
C MET A 156 -29.54 -0.16 11.87
N ILE A 157 -29.15 -0.91 12.90
CA ILE A 157 -28.76 -2.32 12.79
C ILE A 157 -29.91 -3.15 12.25
N GLN A 158 -31.11 -3.02 12.83
CA GLN A 158 -32.30 -3.74 12.38
C GLN A 158 -32.64 -3.41 10.93
N THR A 159 -32.53 -2.14 10.53
CA THR A 159 -32.87 -1.74 9.15
C THR A 159 -31.80 -2.20 8.15
N ILE A 160 -30.53 -2.26 8.53
CA ILE A 160 -29.47 -2.86 7.70
C ILE A 160 -29.68 -4.37 7.60
N ALA A 161 -29.86 -5.06 8.73
CA ALA A 161 -30.01 -6.52 8.79
C ALA A 161 -31.28 -7.02 8.06
N ALA A 162 -32.32 -6.20 7.99
CA ALA A 162 -33.53 -6.51 7.22
C ALA A 162 -33.33 -6.42 5.69
N THR A 163 -32.16 -5.97 5.22
CA THR A 163 -31.90 -5.80 3.79
C THR A 163 -31.76 -7.15 3.10
N THR A 164 -32.65 -7.39 2.14
CA THR A 164 -32.58 -8.54 1.23
C THR A 164 -32.78 -8.11 -0.22
N SER A 165 -32.39 -8.96 -1.17
CA SER A 165 -32.64 -8.71 -2.59
C SER A 165 -33.27 -9.92 -3.30
N ARG A 166 -33.91 -9.67 -4.45
CA ARG A 166 -34.45 -10.73 -5.31
C ARG A 166 -33.39 -11.70 -5.81
N THR A 167 -32.13 -11.29 -5.86
CA THR A 167 -31.00 -12.14 -6.25
C THR A 167 -30.40 -12.88 -5.06
N GLY A 168 -31.06 -12.86 -3.89
CA GLY A 168 -30.65 -13.61 -2.70
C GLY A 168 -29.63 -12.90 -1.81
N LEU A 169 -29.45 -11.59 -1.92
CA LEU A 169 -28.60 -10.86 -0.94
C LEU A 169 -29.20 -11.01 0.45
N THR A 170 -28.37 -11.35 1.44
CA THR A 170 -28.71 -11.25 2.87
C THR A 170 -27.66 -10.43 3.58
N VAL A 171 -28.08 -9.54 4.48
CA VAL A 171 -27.17 -8.65 5.21
C VAL A 171 -27.25 -8.92 6.71
N GLN A 172 -26.10 -9.05 7.35
CA GLN A 172 -25.97 -9.02 8.81
C GLN A 172 -25.39 -7.68 9.24
N ALA A 173 -25.84 -7.20 10.40
CA ALA A 173 -25.32 -5.98 10.99
C ALA A 173 -25.12 -6.15 12.48
N GLU A 174 -24.03 -5.58 13.00
CA GLU A 174 -23.74 -5.58 14.42
C GLU A 174 -23.17 -4.26 14.90
N ARG A 175 -23.28 -4.02 16.20
CA ARG A 175 -22.67 -2.86 16.86
C ARG A 175 -21.26 -3.21 17.31
N ASP A 176 -20.34 -2.29 17.10
CA ASP A 176 -19.03 -2.29 17.73
C ASP A 176 -18.90 -1.10 18.69
N SER A 177 -18.77 -1.42 19.98
CA SER A 177 -18.52 -0.47 21.06
C SER A 177 -17.05 -0.40 21.46
N GLY A 178 -16.15 -0.97 20.65
CA GLY A 178 -14.70 -0.87 20.86
C GLY A 178 -14.19 0.57 20.74
N GLU A 179 -13.05 0.82 21.39
CA GLU A 179 -12.36 2.11 21.37
C GLU A 179 -11.26 2.11 20.29
N TYR A 180 -11.23 3.17 19.49
CA TYR A 180 -10.37 3.27 18.31
C TYR A 180 -9.71 4.65 18.26
N PRO A 181 -8.71 4.90 19.12
CA PRO A 181 -8.11 6.23 19.25
C PRO A 181 -7.44 6.70 17.96
N THR A 182 -7.56 7.98 17.67
CA THR A 182 -6.92 8.62 16.51
C THR A 182 -5.50 9.11 16.84
N GLY A 183 -4.68 9.32 15.80
CA GLY A 183 -3.36 9.95 15.97
C GLY A 183 -2.23 9.01 16.38
N ILE A 184 -2.49 7.70 16.39
CA ILE A 184 -1.46 6.67 16.54
C ILE A 184 -0.43 6.83 15.42
N ARG A 185 0.84 6.96 15.79
CA ARG A 185 1.96 7.06 14.85
C ARG A 185 2.61 5.70 14.72
N ILE A 186 2.83 5.27 13.49
CA ILE A 186 3.57 4.05 13.15
C ILE A 186 4.87 4.49 12.48
N SER A 187 5.98 4.08 13.07
CA SER A 187 7.33 4.39 12.65
C SER A 187 7.67 3.77 11.29
N ASP A 188 8.78 4.20 10.70
CA ASP A 188 9.29 3.61 9.46
C ASP A 188 9.77 2.17 9.68
N ASP A 189 10.40 1.90 10.83
CA ASP A 189 10.93 0.58 11.19
C ASP A 189 9.81 -0.44 11.36
N GLU A 190 8.70 -0.06 12.02
CA GLU A 190 7.52 -0.93 12.14
C GLU A 190 6.89 -1.28 10.79
N ILE A 191 6.90 -0.33 9.83
CA ILE A 191 6.39 -0.61 8.48
C ILE A 191 7.35 -1.47 7.67
N ALA A 192 8.66 -1.28 7.84
CA ALA A 192 9.67 -2.09 7.17
C ALA A 192 9.70 -3.54 7.67
N ALA A 193 9.34 -3.76 8.94
CA ALA A 193 9.29 -5.08 9.56
C ALA A 193 8.02 -5.89 9.22
N LEU A 194 7.03 -5.30 8.54
CA LEU A 194 5.79 -6.02 8.21
C LEU A 194 6.09 -7.19 7.24
N PRO A 195 5.46 -8.36 7.43
CA PRO A 195 5.56 -9.48 6.50
C PRO A 195 4.74 -9.20 5.24
N ILE A 196 5.19 -8.26 4.41
CA ILE A 196 4.46 -7.72 3.26
C ILE A 196 5.20 -7.94 1.93
N THR A 197 4.58 -8.68 1.02
CA THR A 197 5.03 -8.78 -0.37
C THR A 197 4.25 -7.81 -1.25
N ARG A 198 4.93 -6.80 -1.80
CA ARG A 198 4.30 -5.85 -2.73
C ARG A 198 4.23 -6.45 -4.14
N HIS A 199 3.08 -6.31 -4.79
CA HIS A 199 2.87 -6.88 -6.12
C HIS A 199 3.60 -6.08 -7.20
N ARG A 200 3.91 -6.75 -8.30
CA ARG A 200 4.56 -6.15 -9.48
C ARG A 200 3.80 -4.96 -10.05
N PHE A 201 2.50 -5.15 -10.25
CA PHE A 201 1.61 -4.10 -10.75
C PHE A 201 1.08 -3.27 -9.59
N HIS A 202 1.46 -1.98 -9.52
CA HIS A 202 1.00 -1.07 -8.44
C HIS A 202 1.23 -1.63 -7.03
N GLY A 203 2.47 -2.00 -6.70
CA GLY A 203 2.83 -2.54 -5.37
C GLY A 203 2.57 -1.61 -4.18
N ASP A 204 2.38 -0.32 -4.45
CA ASP A 204 1.90 0.66 -3.49
C ASP A 204 0.41 0.47 -3.14
N TRP A 205 -0.36 -0.14 -4.04
CA TRP A 205 -1.80 -0.38 -3.97
C TRP A 205 -2.17 -1.87 -3.87
N ASN A 206 -1.28 -2.75 -4.31
CA ASN A 206 -1.50 -4.17 -4.41
C ASN A 206 -0.39 -4.90 -3.66
N TYR A 207 -0.74 -5.63 -2.61
CA TYR A 207 0.23 -6.28 -1.74
C TYR A 207 -0.41 -7.46 -1.01
N THR A 208 0.42 -8.38 -0.55
CA THR A 208 0.03 -9.52 0.28
C THR A 208 0.73 -9.44 1.62
N LEU A 209 -0.04 -9.58 2.69
CA LEU A 209 0.44 -9.70 4.07
C LEU A 209 0.40 -11.18 4.47
N HIS A 210 1.50 -11.66 5.04
CA HIS A 210 1.66 -13.06 5.39
C HIS A 210 1.49 -13.28 6.91
N PRO A 211 0.96 -14.45 7.32
CA PRO A 211 0.67 -14.75 8.73
C PRO A 211 1.93 -15.00 9.57
N GLN A 212 3.05 -15.34 8.95
CA GLN A 212 4.37 -15.42 9.57
C GLN A 212 5.30 -14.41 8.90
N PRO A 213 6.37 -13.97 9.59
CA PRO A 213 7.52 -13.38 8.92
C PRO A 213 7.86 -14.24 7.72
N VAL A 214 8.07 -13.63 6.55
CA VAL A 214 8.53 -14.36 5.38
C VAL A 214 9.96 -14.80 5.70
N ASP A 215 10.09 -15.95 6.36
CA ASP A 215 11.34 -16.66 6.41
C ASP A 215 11.61 -17.10 4.98
N ALA A 216 12.66 -16.55 4.38
CA ALA A 216 13.17 -16.95 3.06
C ALA A 216 13.67 -18.42 3.00
N ALA A 217 13.22 -19.28 3.92
CA ALA A 217 13.73 -20.60 4.16
C ALA A 217 12.61 -21.57 4.58
N ALA A 218 11.61 -21.80 3.72
CA ALA A 218 10.70 -22.92 3.89
C ALA A 218 10.20 -23.48 2.55
N THR A 219 11.11 -24.07 1.78
CA THR A 219 10.78 -25.23 0.95
C THR A 219 11.57 -26.42 1.48
N GLY A 220 10.87 -27.26 2.25
CA GLY A 220 11.43 -28.51 2.74
C GLY A 220 11.64 -29.50 1.59
N SER A 221 12.90 -29.82 1.32
CA SER A 221 13.33 -31.09 0.74
C SER A 221 14.77 -31.32 1.21
N THR A 222 14.91 -32.28 2.14
CA THR A 222 16.14 -33.00 2.56
C THR A 222 17.46 -32.20 2.70
N PRO A 223 18.02 -32.08 3.93
CA PRO A 223 19.30 -31.43 4.16
C PRO A 223 20.44 -32.42 3.92
N ASP A 224 20.80 -32.65 2.66
CA ASP A 224 22.15 -33.06 2.29
C ASP A 224 22.37 -32.80 0.79
N GLU A 225 23.54 -32.29 0.42
CA GLU A 225 24.07 -32.11 -0.96
C GLU A 225 23.79 -30.84 -1.78
N ALA A 226 23.11 -29.79 -1.30
CA ALA A 226 22.98 -28.54 -2.08
C ALA A 226 23.36 -27.24 -1.35
N LEU A 227 24.29 -27.32 -0.40
CA LEU A 227 24.92 -26.12 0.20
C LEU A 227 26.10 -25.63 -0.65
N ALA A 228 25.83 -25.32 -1.91
CA ALA A 228 26.69 -24.48 -2.73
C ALA A 228 25.82 -23.83 -3.80
N ASP A 229 25.77 -22.49 -3.79
CA ASP A 229 25.33 -21.64 -4.91
C ASP A 229 23.86 -21.20 -4.98
N ARG A 230 23.25 -20.82 -3.84
CA ARG A 230 22.19 -19.78 -3.86
C ARG A 230 22.80 -18.43 -3.45
N PRO A 231 22.88 -17.43 -4.34
CA PRO A 231 23.39 -16.13 -3.94
C PRO A 231 22.32 -15.42 -3.09
N THR A 232 22.46 -15.51 -1.77
CA THR A 232 21.81 -14.65 -0.76
C THR A 232 22.25 -13.19 -0.85
N HIS A 233 23.08 -12.83 -1.83
CA HIS A 233 23.52 -11.48 -2.12
C HIS A 233 23.03 -11.08 -3.52
N LEU A 234 22.20 -10.03 -3.60
CA LEU A 234 21.85 -9.41 -4.88
C LEU A 234 23.13 -9.14 -5.68
N THR A 235 23.26 -9.80 -6.82
CA THR A 235 24.40 -9.59 -7.70
C THR A 235 24.19 -8.31 -8.50
N ARG A 236 25.29 -7.69 -8.96
CA ARG A 236 25.19 -6.56 -9.90
C ARG A 236 24.37 -6.93 -11.14
N TYR A 237 24.45 -8.19 -11.57
CA TYR A 237 23.68 -8.70 -12.70
C TYR A 237 22.17 -8.69 -12.43
N ALA A 238 21.74 -9.08 -11.22
CA ALA A 238 20.33 -9.01 -10.81
C ALA A 238 19.81 -7.56 -10.77
N LEU A 239 20.64 -6.59 -10.35
CA LEU A 239 20.24 -5.18 -10.35
C LEU A 239 20.06 -4.57 -11.75
N GLN A 240 20.65 -5.20 -12.78
CA GLN A 240 20.46 -4.81 -14.19
C GLN A 240 19.18 -5.38 -14.79
N ASP A 241 18.33 -6.04 -14.00
CA ASP A 241 17.12 -6.65 -14.51
C ASP A 241 16.20 -5.65 -15.23
N PRO A 242 15.62 -6.01 -16.40
CA PRO A 242 14.72 -5.12 -17.13
C PRO A 242 13.51 -4.65 -16.32
N GLU A 243 13.03 -5.44 -15.36
CA GLU A 243 11.91 -5.04 -14.51
C GLU A 243 12.29 -3.91 -13.55
N LEU A 244 13.53 -3.94 -13.06
CA LEU A 244 14.07 -2.89 -12.20
C LEU A 244 14.41 -1.64 -13.03
N THR A 245 15.20 -1.81 -14.09
CA THR A 245 15.77 -0.70 -14.85
C THR A 245 14.77 -0.05 -15.82
N GLY A 246 13.73 -0.78 -16.24
CA GLY A 246 12.77 -0.35 -17.26
C GLY A 246 13.33 -0.37 -18.68
N MET A 247 14.51 -0.98 -18.89
CA MET A 247 15.19 -1.11 -20.18
C MET A 247 15.93 -2.45 -20.24
N THR A 248 16.23 -2.93 -21.44
CA THR A 248 17.00 -4.18 -21.57
C THR A 248 18.42 -4.03 -21.02
N ARG A 249 19.02 -5.13 -20.55
CA ARG A 249 20.43 -5.15 -20.12
C ARG A 249 21.39 -4.61 -21.19
N ARG A 250 21.09 -4.89 -22.47
CA ARG A 250 21.82 -4.36 -23.62
C ARG A 250 21.70 -2.83 -23.72
N GLN A 251 20.49 -2.29 -23.69
CA GLN A 251 20.28 -0.83 -23.70
C GLN A 251 20.99 -0.14 -22.53
N LEU A 252 20.96 -0.73 -21.35
CA LEU A 252 21.67 -0.21 -20.19
C LEU A 252 23.20 -0.20 -20.42
N SER A 253 23.74 -1.26 -21.01
CA SER A 253 25.17 -1.33 -21.38
C SER A 253 25.52 -0.26 -22.40
N ASP A 254 24.75 -0.15 -23.48
CA ASP A 254 24.97 0.81 -24.56
C ASP A 254 24.97 2.27 -24.02
N ILE A 255 24.03 2.59 -23.13
CA ILE A 255 23.97 3.90 -22.45
C ILE A 255 25.17 4.09 -21.52
N SER A 256 25.57 3.07 -20.77
CA SER A 256 26.72 3.15 -19.87
C SER A 256 28.03 3.41 -20.63
N ASP A 257 28.20 2.75 -21.77
CA ASP A 257 29.37 2.92 -22.64
C ASP A 257 29.39 4.31 -23.29
N ALA A 258 28.24 4.81 -23.76
CA ALA A 258 28.11 6.15 -24.32
C ALA A 258 28.39 7.26 -23.29
N LEU A 259 27.93 7.09 -22.05
CA LEU A 259 28.06 8.12 -21.00
C LEU A 259 29.41 8.13 -20.30
N THR A 260 30.14 7.01 -20.31
CA THR A 260 31.44 6.89 -19.63
C THR A 260 32.45 7.99 -20.04
N PRO A 261 32.73 8.24 -21.34
CA PRO A 261 33.68 9.29 -21.72
C PRO A 261 33.20 10.70 -21.33
N GLU A 262 31.92 11.00 -21.47
CA GLU A 262 31.36 12.31 -21.11
C GLU A 262 31.46 12.58 -19.60
N MET A 263 31.20 11.56 -18.78
CA MET A 263 31.36 11.63 -17.32
C MET A 263 32.82 11.83 -16.90
N GLU A 264 33.78 11.27 -17.64
CA GLU A 264 35.21 11.49 -17.40
C GLU A 264 35.62 12.92 -17.73
N ILE A 265 35.11 13.48 -18.82
CA ILE A 265 35.31 14.88 -19.22
C ILE A 265 34.75 15.82 -18.14
N GLN A 266 33.49 15.63 -17.72
CA GLN A 266 32.88 16.44 -16.65
C GLN A 266 33.67 16.38 -15.35
N ARG A 267 34.11 15.17 -14.95
CA ARG A 267 34.92 14.99 -13.74
C ARG A 267 36.23 15.76 -13.83
N GLU A 268 36.91 15.71 -14.97
CA GLU A 268 38.17 16.43 -15.15
C GLU A 268 37.97 17.94 -15.21
N GLN A 269 36.90 18.44 -15.82
CA GLN A 269 36.55 19.86 -15.80
C GLN A 269 36.35 20.36 -14.36
N VAL A 270 35.58 19.64 -13.54
CA VAL A 270 35.37 19.98 -12.12
C VAL A 270 36.68 19.97 -11.35
N LEU A 271 37.55 18.98 -11.59
CA LEU A 271 38.84 18.90 -10.91
C LEU A 271 39.82 19.99 -11.38
N ARG A 272 39.83 20.34 -12.68
CA ARG A 272 40.60 21.45 -13.23
C ARG A 272 40.16 22.77 -12.60
N ALA A 273 38.86 23.03 -12.53
CA ALA A 273 38.32 24.24 -11.90
C ALA A 273 38.73 24.37 -10.42
N ARG A 274 38.76 23.25 -9.69
CA ARG A 274 39.22 23.23 -8.27
C ARG A 274 40.73 23.39 -8.12
N ARG A 275 41.52 22.81 -9.02
CA ARG A 275 42.99 22.86 -8.98
C ARG A 275 43.55 24.17 -9.53
N GLY A 276 42.85 24.83 -10.45
CA GLY A 276 43.29 26.06 -11.11
C GLY A 276 44.33 25.86 -12.23
N HIS A 277 44.78 24.63 -12.47
CA HIS A 277 45.75 24.28 -13.51
C HIS A 277 45.44 22.91 -14.15
N GLU A 278 46.13 22.61 -15.27
CA GLU A 278 45.98 21.35 -15.98
C GLU A 278 46.55 20.15 -15.20
N ARG A 279 46.08 18.95 -15.56
CA ARG A 279 46.49 17.71 -14.90
C ARG A 279 47.97 17.43 -15.15
N LEU A 280 48.72 17.14 -14.08
CA LEU A 280 50.16 16.88 -14.13
C LEU A 280 50.53 15.38 -14.11
N VAL A 281 49.56 14.50 -13.85
CA VAL A 281 49.73 13.04 -13.75
C VAL A 281 48.84 12.31 -14.75
N ALA A 282 49.22 11.09 -15.15
CA ALA A 282 48.43 10.30 -16.08
C ALA A 282 47.00 10.03 -15.56
N PRO A 283 45.99 9.90 -16.46
CA PRO A 283 44.65 9.46 -16.09
C PRO A 283 44.67 8.18 -15.26
N GLY A 284 43.89 8.16 -14.18
CA GLY A 284 43.78 6.98 -13.30
C GLY A 284 44.84 6.87 -12.20
N ALA A 285 45.85 7.75 -12.12
CA ALA A 285 46.90 7.73 -11.10
C ALA A 285 46.45 8.16 -9.67
N GLY A 286 45.15 8.36 -9.45
CA GLY A 286 44.58 8.78 -8.16
C GLY A 286 43.72 7.72 -7.48
N ALA A 287 43.19 8.04 -6.29
CA ALA A 287 42.29 7.15 -5.57
C ALA A 287 41.10 6.70 -6.45
N LYS A 288 40.89 5.39 -6.52
CA LYS A 288 39.79 4.80 -7.30
C LYS A 288 38.45 5.28 -6.74
N ALA A 289 37.52 5.62 -7.63
CA ALA A 289 36.18 6.02 -7.23
C ALA A 289 35.45 4.84 -6.58
N LYS A 290 34.64 5.12 -5.55
CA LYS A 290 33.82 4.10 -4.87
C LYS A 290 32.73 3.47 -5.76
N LEU A 291 32.35 4.15 -6.84
CA LEU A 291 31.44 3.66 -7.87
C LEU A 291 32.12 3.75 -9.23
N THR A 292 31.98 2.71 -10.03
CA THR A 292 32.36 2.73 -11.45
C THR A 292 31.40 3.63 -12.25
N SER A 293 31.77 4.04 -13.46
CA SER A 293 30.88 4.83 -14.33
C SER A 293 29.57 4.08 -14.61
N ALA A 294 29.65 2.79 -14.92
CA ALA A 294 28.49 1.91 -15.09
C ALA A 294 27.62 1.82 -13.83
N ASP A 295 28.21 1.69 -12.64
CA ASP A 295 27.46 1.66 -11.38
C ASP A 295 26.76 3.00 -11.08
N ARG A 296 27.38 4.13 -11.44
CA ARG A 296 26.75 5.45 -11.32
C ARG A 296 25.54 5.60 -12.24
N VAL A 297 25.63 5.07 -13.47
CA VAL A 297 24.50 5.04 -14.42
C VAL A 297 23.39 4.15 -13.88
N LEU A 298 23.70 2.91 -13.52
CA LEU A 298 22.71 1.96 -12.98
C LEU A 298 22.03 2.49 -11.71
N ALA A 299 22.79 2.99 -10.74
CA ALA A 299 22.23 3.57 -9.51
C ALA A 299 21.33 4.78 -9.79
N THR A 300 21.69 5.61 -10.78
CA THR A 300 20.87 6.76 -11.20
C THR A 300 19.58 6.30 -11.87
N VAL A 301 19.63 5.30 -12.76
CA VAL A 301 18.44 4.72 -13.39
C VAL A 301 17.49 4.15 -12.34
N LEU A 302 17.99 3.34 -11.39
CA LEU A 302 17.17 2.77 -10.31
C LEU A 302 16.57 3.86 -9.41
N HIS A 303 17.30 4.96 -9.17
CA HIS A 303 16.80 6.13 -8.46
C HIS A 303 15.68 6.86 -9.23
N LEU A 304 15.86 7.09 -10.54
CA LEU A 304 14.86 7.74 -11.40
C LEU A 304 13.60 6.88 -11.57
N ARG A 305 13.75 5.55 -11.58
CA ARG A 305 12.65 4.58 -11.48
C ARG A 305 11.91 4.66 -10.14
N LYS A 306 12.42 5.40 -9.15
CA LYS A 306 11.88 5.58 -7.79
C LYS A 306 11.78 4.28 -6.97
N LEU A 307 12.50 3.23 -7.35
CA LEU A 307 12.34 1.89 -6.76
C LEU A 307 12.68 1.78 -5.28
N ALA A 308 13.67 2.55 -4.82
CA ALA A 308 14.24 2.41 -3.50
C ALA A 308 14.63 3.78 -2.94
N PRO A 309 14.58 3.97 -1.61
CA PRO A 309 15.16 5.15 -0.98
C PRO A 309 16.69 5.17 -1.16
N MET A 310 17.30 6.36 -1.10
CA MET A 310 18.73 6.53 -1.35
C MET A 310 19.63 5.72 -0.41
N HIS A 311 19.19 5.45 0.82
CA HIS A 311 19.96 4.63 1.76
C HIS A 311 20.02 3.17 1.31
N LEU A 312 18.91 2.63 0.80
CA LEU A 312 18.85 1.27 0.28
C LEU A 312 19.71 1.14 -0.99
N LEU A 313 19.63 2.10 -1.91
CA LEU A 313 20.58 2.16 -3.04
C LEU A 313 22.03 2.27 -2.56
N GLY A 314 22.29 3.01 -1.49
CA GLY A 314 23.61 3.05 -0.85
C GLY A 314 24.09 1.66 -0.45
N GLN A 315 23.25 0.91 0.28
CA GLN A 315 23.55 -0.46 0.70
C GLN A 315 23.79 -1.40 -0.48
N LEU A 316 22.93 -1.37 -1.51
CA LEU A 316 23.03 -2.24 -2.70
C LEU A 316 24.33 -2.04 -3.48
N PHE A 317 24.85 -0.81 -3.50
CA PHE A 317 26.12 -0.48 -4.18
C PHE A 317 27.31 -0.40 -3.21
N ASN A 318 27.16 -0.87 -1.97
CA ASN A 318 28.18 -0.83 -0.92
C ASN A 318 28.80 0.58 -0.74
N THR A 319 27.93 1.59 -0.68
CA THR A 319 28.28 3.00 -0.61
C THR A 319 27.28 3.78 0.27
N THR A 320 27.40 5.11 0.29
CA THR A 320 26.51 5.97 1.10
C THR A 320 25.40 6.57 0.27
N ALA A 321 24.26 6.89 0.91
CA ALA A 321 23.16 7.64 0.29
C ALA A 321 23.63 8.97 -0.34
N MET A 322 24.61 9.64 0.28
CA MET A 322 25.22 10.86 -0.24
C MET A 322 25.97 10.62 -1.55
N THR A 323 26.68 9.49 -1.67
CA THR A 323 27.37 9.10 -2.90
C THR A 323 26.38 8.81 -4.03
N ILE A 324 25.26 8.13 -3.74
CA ILE A 324 24.19 7.90 -4.72
C ILE A 324 23.54 9.23 -5.14
N SER A 325 23.25 10.13 -4.19
CA SER A 325 22.68 11.45 -4.48
C SER A 325 23.59 12.29 -5.39
N ARG A 326 24.90 12.28 -5.14
CA ARG A 326 25.88 12.94 -6.02
C ARG A 326 25.93 12.28 -7.40
N ALA A 327 25.94 10.94 -7.46
CA ALA A 327 25.89 10.22 -8.74
C ALA A 327 24.64 10.60 -9.55
N ALA A 328 23.46 10.61 -8.92
CA ALA A 328 22.21 10.98 -9.58
C ALA A 328 22.20 12.44 -10.05
N ARG A 329 22.77 13.38 -9.27
CA ARG A 329 22.89 14.79 -9.68
C ARG A 329 23.75 14.95 -10.92
N ASP A 330 24.86 14.24 -10.99
CA ASP A 330 25.84 14.37 -12.08
C ASP A 330 25.38 13.64 -13.35
N VAL A 331 24.78 12.45 -13.22
CA VAL A 331 24.42 11.57 -14.35
C VAL A 331 23.05 11.90 -14.94
N ARG A 332 22.11 12.42 -14.14
CA ARG A 332 20.75 12.72 -14.63
C ARG A 332 20.73 13.67 -15.85
N PRO A 333 21.46 14.81 -15.86
CA PRO A 333 21.47 15.69 -17.04
C PRO A 333 22.02 15.00 -18.29
N LEU A 334 22.98 14.09 -18.12
CA LEU A 334 23.56 13.32 -19.22
C LEU A 334 22.56 12.31 -19.81
N LEU A 335 21.80 11.62 -18.95
CA LEU A 335 20.71 10.74 -19.38
C LEU A 335 19.62 11.51 -20.14
N GLU A 336 19.23 12.69 -19.62
CA GLU A 336 18.24 13.56 -20.26
C GLU A 336 18.74 14.05 -21.64
N ALA A 337 20.02 14.40 -21.77
CA ALA A 337 20.63 14.78 -23.05
C ALA A 337 20.64 13.64 -24.09
N HIS A 338 20.67 12.38 -23.64
CA HIS A 338 20.59 11.19 -24.49
C HIS A 338 19.14 10.70 -24.69
N GLY A 339 18.13 11.48 -24.26
CA GLY A 339 16.72 11.13 -24.38
C GLY A 339 16.26 9.96 -23.50
N VAL A 340 17.07 9.59 -22.49
CA VAL A 340 16.76 8.48 -21.59
C VAL A 340 15.94 9.00 -20.42
N HIS A 341 14.64 8.70 -20.43
CA HIS A 341 13.71 9.05 -19.36
C HIS A 341 13.09 7.78 -18.76
N PRO A 342 13.72 7.14 -17.76
CA PRO A 342 13.16 5.95 -17.13
C PRO A 342 11.79 6.27 -16.53
N THR A 343 10.75 5.56 -16.95
CA THR A 343 9.39 5.72 -16.39
C THR A 343 9.40 5.32 -14.92
N ALA A 344 8.78 6.08 -14.03
CA ALA A 344 8.71 5.69 -12.62
C ALA A 344 8.09 4.28 -12.48
N SER A 345 8.77 3.40 -11.75
CA SER A 345 8.23 2.09 -11.40
C SER A 345 7.13 2.23 -10.35
N THR A 346 6.17 1.32 -10.39
CA THR A 346 5.15 1.12 -9.37
C THR A 346 5.65 0.30 -8.17
N ALA A 347 6.76 -0.43 -8.33
CA ALA A 347 7.39 -1.15 -7.23
C ALA A 347 8.17 -0.19 -6.31
N ARG A 348 8.13 -0.47 -5.00
CA ARG A 348 8.86 0.26 -3.96
C ARG A 348 9.43 -0.75 -2.97
N PHE A 349 10.74 -0.75 -2.84
CA PHE A 349 11.49 -1.66 -1.99
C PHE A 349 12.08 -0.90 -0.81
N HIS A 350 12.04 -1.52 0.37
CA HIS A 350 12.60 -0.97 1.60
C HIS A 350 13.77 -1.81 2.12
N THR A 351 13.86 -3.07 1.70
CA THR A 351 14.96 -3.97 2.03
C THR A 351 15.55 -4.62 0.76
N PRO A 352 16.80 -5.13 0.81
CA PRO A 352 17.34 -5.98 -0.25
C PRO A 352 16.50 -7.24 -0.49
N GLU A 353 15.96 -7.84 0.56
CA GLU A 353 15.13 -9.06 0.49
C GLU A 353 13.85 -8.83 -0.32
N ASP A 354 13.22 -7.66 -0.21
CA ASP A 354 12.06 -7.30 -1.02
C ASP A 354 12.35 -7.42 -2.53
N ILE A 355 13.57 -7.06 -2.95
CA ILE A 355 13.99 -7.09 -4.36
C ILE A 355 14.21 -8.52 -4.81
N VAL A 356 14.79 -9.37 -3.96
CA VAL A 356 15.00 -10.79 -4.26
C VAL A 356 13.64 -11.48 -4.45
N SER A 357 12.73 -11.33 -3.48
CA SER A 357 11.39 -11.91 -3.55
C SER A 357 10.60 -11.41 -4.76
N PHE A 358 10.77 -10.14 -5.14
CA PHE A 358 10.13 -9.55 -6.32
C PHE A 358 10.61 -10.17 -7.63
N LEU A 359 11.90 -10.49 -7.73
CA LEU A 359 12.47 -11.12 -8.93
C LEU A 359 12.13 -12.62 -9.02
N ASP A 360 11.71 -13.25 -7.91
CA ASP A 360 11.45 -14.70 -7.81
C ASP A 360 9.98 -15.09 -8.05
N THR A 361 9.04 -14.14 -8.14
CA THR A 361 7.59 -14.41 -8.04
C THR A 361 6.89 -14.91 -9.33
N ASP A 362 7.61 -15.43 -10.33
CA ASP A 362 7.06 -15.62 -11.69
C ASP A 362 6.03 -16.78 -11.85
N GLU A 363 5.58 -17.47 -10.78
CA GLU A 363 4.77 -18.71 -10.93
C GLU A 363 3.33 -18.78 -10.37
N THR A 364 2.79 -17.88 -9.54
CA THR A 364 1.47 -18.17 -8.91
C THR A 364 0.37 -17.11 -9.08
N LYS A 365 -0.62 -17.44 -9.91
CA LYS A 365 -1.91 -16.71 -10.09
C LYS A 365 -2.79 -16.79 -8.82
N ILE A 366 -3.32 -15.66 -8.35
CA ILE A 366 -4.26 -15.58 -7.21
C ILE A 366 -5.62 -14.98 -7.65
N LYS A 367 -6.73 -15.51 -7.12
CA LYS A 367 -8.14 -15.11 -7.36
C LYS A 367 -8.70 -14.19 -6.26
N SER A 368 -9.83 -13.51 -6.54
CA SER A 368 -10.22 -12.21 -5.94
C SER A 368 -11.48 -12.11 -5.05
N ALA A 369 -11.48 -11.22 -4.04
CA ALA A 369 -12.58 -10.78 -3.14
C ALA A 369 -12.40 -9.30 -2.65
N CYS A 370 -13.47 -8.58 -2.20
CA CYS A 370 -13.63 -7.08 -2.09
C CYS A 370 -14.13 -6.57 -0.70
N LEU A 371 -13.66 -5.43 -0.12
CA LEU A 371 -14.12 -4.81 1.18
C LEU A 371 -14.08 -3.26 1.21
N PHE A 372 -14.91 -2.56 2.01
CA PHE A 372 -14.97 -1.07 2.04
C PHE A 372 -15.62 -0.44 3.32
N PRO A 373 -15.16 0.72 3.83
CA PRO A 373 -15.93 1.58 4.74
C PRO A 373 -17.09 2.23 3.99
N ALA A 374 -18.29 2.31 4.59
CA ALA A 374 -19.32 3.17 4.01
C ALA A 374 -18.98 4.63 4.36
N SER A 375 -18.62 5.43 3.37
CA SER A 375 -18.58 6.90 3.52
C SER A 375 -19.92 7.52 3.07
N PRO A 376 -20.39 8.58 3.76
CA PRO A 376 -21.77 9.09 3.70
C PRO A 376 -22.19 9.79 2.40
#